data_AF-A0ABD2XWP8-F1
#
_entry.id   AF-A0ABD2XWP8-F1
#
_cell.length_a   1.000
_cell.length_b   1.000
_cell.length_c   1.000
_cell.angle_alpha   90.00
_cell.angle_beta   90.00
_cell.angle_gamma   90.00
#
_symmetry.space_group_name_H-M   'P 1'
#
loop_
_entity.id
_entity.type
_entity.pdbx_description
1 polymer ?
#
loop_
_entity_poly.entity_id
_entity_poly.type
_entity_poly.pdbx_seq_one_letter_code
_entity_poly.pdbx_strand_id
1 'polypeptide(L)'
;MVQALLSDAQSKQLTTPVQLWLKNLDSIALDADIVLDEFGYEVLRQKIETRKQDGLRRFFCCSNPDPFRVKMAHKVKNIMAFLEEAFTEANQIGLRAVELTNMHSNPGEIRLTHPFVDDSEIVGRDDDISSVKRKLTISEYKTDLPVIAVVGM
;
A
#
# COMPACT_ATOMS: atom_id res chain seq x y z
N MET A 1 5.43 -3.99 12.09
CA MET A 1 4.41 -4.47 13.05
C MET A 1 2.99 -4.25 12.51
N VAL A 2 2.57 -3.02 12.20
CA VAL A 2 1.25 -2.73 11.58
C VAL A 2 1.00 -3.58 10.32
N GLN A 3 1.98 -3.63 9.41
CA GLN A 3 1.87 -4.39 8.16
C GLN A 3 1.59 -5.89 8.39
N ALA A 4 2.16 -6.49 9.45
CA ALA A 4 1.90 -7.89 9.80
C ALA A 4 0.45 -8.09 10.29
N LEU A 5 -0.07 -7.15 11.08
CA LEU A 5 -1.47 -7.16 11.53
C LEU A 5 -2.44 -6.93 10.37
N LEU A 6 -2.09 -6.06 9.41
CA LEU A 6 -2.88 -5.86 8.19
C LEU A 6 -2.91 -7.12 7.32
N SER A 7 -1.78 -7.81 7.16
CA SER A 7 -1.74 -9.10 6.45
C SER A 7 -2.58 -10.17 7.16
N ASP A 8 -2.50 -10.27 8.49
CA ASP A 8 -3.34 -11.19 9.27
C ASP A 8 -4.84 -10.82 9.13
N ALA A 9 -5.18 -9.53 9.17
CA ALA A 9 -6.54 -9.05 8.95
C ALA A 9 -7.07 -9.32 7.54
N GLN A 10 -6.22 -9.26 6.51
CA GLN A 10 -6.59 -9.54 5.12
C GLN A 10 -6.78 -11.04 4.85
N SER A 11 -5.96 -11.88 5.50
CA SER A 11 -6.05 -13.35 5.39
C SER A 11 -7.23 -13.93 6.19
N LYS A 12 -7.66 -13.26 7.26
CA LYS A 12 -8.87 -13.59 8.00
C LYS A 12 -10.10 -13.01 7.30
N GLN A 13 -11.22 -13.72 7.38
CA GLN A 13 -12.51 -13.19 6.91
C GLN A 13 -12.79 -11.83 7.55
N LEU A 14 -13.33 -10.88 6.76
CA LEU A 14 -13.71 -9.54 7.22
C LEU A 14 -14.92 -9.60 8.15
N THR A 15 -14.71 -10.06 9.37
CA THR A 15 -15.71 -10.03 10.45
C THR A 15 -15.96 -8.57 10.86
N THR A 16 -17.16 -8.27 11.34
CA THR A 16 -17.53 -6.91 11.76
C THR A 16 -16.55 -6.24 12.75
N PRO A 17 -15.88 -6.94 13.70
CA PRO A 17 -14.88 -6.32 14.57
C PRO A 17 -13.60 -5.94 13.83
N VAL A 18 -13.15 -6.75 12.86
CA VAL A 18 -11.96 -6.48 12.06
C VAL A 18 -12.19 -5.27 11.16
N GLN A 19 -13.39 -5.14 10.58
CA GLN A 19 -13.75 -3.97 9.79
C GLN A 19 -13.80 -2.68 10.61
N LEU A 20 -14.34 -2.73 11.83
CA LEU A 20 -14.37 -1.57 12.73
C LEU A 20 -12.95 -1.14 13.11
N TRP A 21 -12.10 -2.11 13.47
CA TRP A 21 -10.70 -1.87 13.78
C TRP A 21 -9.93 -1.25 12.60
N LEU A 22 -10.12 -1.78 11.39
CA LEU A 22 -9.50 -1.21 10.17
C LEU A 22 -9.95 0.24 9.92
N LYS A 23 -11.23 0.56 10.14
CA LYS A 23 -11.73 1.94 10.03
C LYS A 23 -11.11 2.87 11.08
N ASN A 24 -10.94 2.39 12.31
CA ASN A 24 -10.26 3.15 13.36
C ASN A 24 -8.81 3.43 12.97
N LEU A 25 -8.10 2.41 12.50
CA LEU A 25 -6.72 2.53 12.04
C LEU A 25 -6.57 3.50 10.85
N ASP A 26 -7.52 3.49 9.92
CA ASP A 26 -7.58 4.42 8.78
C ASP A 26 -7.76 5.88 9.25
N SER A 27 -8.65 6.11 10.23
CA SER A 27 -8.81 7.43 10.85
C SER A 27 -7.50 7.93 11.48
N ILE A 28 -6.78 7.07 12.21
CA ILE A 28 -5.50 7.42 12.83
C ILE A 28 -4.45 7.75 11.77
N ALA A 29 -4.43 7.01 10.65
CA ALA A 29 -3.53 7.27 9.54
C ALA A 29 -3.81 8.63 8.87
N LEU A 30 -5.08 8.99 8.68
CA LEU A 30 -5.48 10.29 8.17
C LEU A 30 -5.05 11.43 9.09
N ASP A 31 -5.25 11.29 10.39
CA ASP A 31 -4.80 12.28 11.37
C ASP A 31 -3.27 12.44 11.35
N ALA A 32 -2.54 11.34 11.19
CA ALA A 32 -1.09 11.37 11.05
C ALA A 32 -0.63 12.10 9.78
N ASP A 33 -1.32 11.89 8.67
CA ASP A 33 -1.02 12.56 7.40
C ASP A 33 -1.20 14.09 7.51
N ILE A 34 -2.29 14.53 8.16
CA ILE A 34 -2.53 15.96 8.44
C ILE A 34 -1.40 16.56 9.28
N VAL A 35 -0.90 15.82 10.28
CA VAL A 35 0.21 16.26 11.13
C VAL A 35 1.52 16.35 10.35
N LEU A 36 1.78 15.40 9.44
CA LEU A 36 2.94 15.42 8.55
C LEU A 36 2.88 16.58 7.55
N ASP A 37 1.70 16.89 7.01
CA ASP A 37 1.49 18.02 6.12
C ASP A 37 1.73 19.36 6.82
N GLU A 38 1.21 19.55 8.04
CA GLU A 38 1.49 20.76 8.82
C GLU A 38 2.99 20.91 9.10
N PHE A 39 3.68 19.80 9.39
CA PHE A 39 5.13 19.81 9.55
C PHE A 39 5.86 20.18 8.26
N GLY A 40 5.48 19.56 7.14
CA GLY A 40 6.05 19.85 5.82
C GLY A 40 5.85 21.31 5.39
N TYR A 41 4.66 21.86 5.66
CA TYR A 41 4.37 23.28 5.43
C TYR A 41 5.29 24.20 6.21
N GLU A 42 5.48 23.97 7.52
CA GLU A 42 6.33 24.84 8.33
C GLU A 42 7.81 24.72 7.98
N VAL A 43 8.29 23.53 7.60
CA VAL A 43 9.64 23.35 7.06
C VAL A 43 9.84 24.18 5.79
N LEU A 44 8.85 24.15 4.88
CA LEU A 44 8.91 24.95 3.64
C LEU A 44 8.86 26.45 3.93
N ARG A 45 7.96 26.87 4.83
CA ARG A 45 7.83 28.27 5.25
C ARG A 45 9.13 28.80 5.85
N GLN A 46 9.76 28.04 6.75
CA GLN A 46 11.03 28.42 7.36
C GLN A 46 12.14 28.56 6.31
N LYS A 47 12.18 27.67 5.31
CA LYS A 47 13.15 27.75 4.20
C LYS A 47 12.98 29.02 3.37
N ILE A 48 11.74 29.45 3.12
CA ILE A 48 11.43 30.68 2.38
C ILE A 48 11.80 31.92 3.21
N GLU A 49 11.44 31.96 4.49
CA GLU A 49 11.74 33.07 5.38
C GLU A 49 13.25 33.25 5.61
N THR A 50 13.98 32.14 5.77
CA THR A 50 15.45 32.15 5.95
C THR A 50 16.18 32.62 4.69
N ARG A 51 15.67 32.30 3.49
CA ARG A 51 16.23 32.79 2.21
C ARG A 51 16.04 34.28 1.98
N LYS A 52 15.08 34.92 2.65
CA LYS A 52 14.80 36.35 2.54
C LYS A 52 15.63 37.23 3.47
N GLN A 53 16.44 36.65 4.37
CA GLN A 53 17.21 37.43 5.36
C GLN A 53 18.72 37.38 5.12
N ASP A 54 19.25 38.50 4.62
CA ASP A 54 20.69 38.71 4.42
C ASP A 54 21.47 38.90 5.73
N GLY A 55 22.62 38.23 5.80
CA GLY A 55 23.80 38.65 6.56
C GLY A 55 23.78 38.42 8.08
N LEU A 56 22.97 39.16 8.82
CA LEU A 56 23.17 39.37 10.27
C LEU A 56 21.95 39.12 11.16
N ARG A 57 20.76 38.89 10.60
CA ARG A 57 19.55 38.51 11.37
C ARG A 57 19.23 37.01 11.37
N ARG A 58 20.07 36.19 10.74
CA ARG A 58 19.89 34.72 10.67
C ARG A 58 19.78 34.04 12.04
N PHE A 59 20.34 34.65 13.10
CA PHE A 59 20.29 34.11 14.45
C PHE A 59 19.02 34.50 15.25
N PHE A 60 18.30 35.56 14.85
CA PHE A 60 17.16 36.10 15.61
C PHE A 60 15.81 36.03 14.89
N CYS A 61 15.77 35.62 13.61
CA CYS A 61 14.49 35.45 12.89
C CYS A 61 13.89 34.04 13.01
N CYS A 62 14.52 33.15 13.77
CA CYS A 62 13.85 31.97 14.29
C CYS A 62 12.85 32.44 15.37
N SER A 63 11.73 33.03 14.97
CA SER A 63 10.61 33.28 15.88
C SER A 63 10.17 31.93 16.46
N ASN A 64 10.74 31.63 17.63
CA ASN A 64 10.55 30.51 18.55
C ASN A 64 10.36 29.13 17.89
N PRO A 65 11.43 28.35 17.66
CA PRO A 65 11.30 26.94 17.29
C PRO A 65 10.62 26.09 18.37
N ASP A 66 10.63 26.52 19.64
CA ASP A 66 10.09 25.73 20.75
C ASP A 66 8.56 25.51 20.73
N PRO A 67 7.68 26.53 20.65
CA PRO A 67 6.23 26.31 20.71
C PRO A 67 5.71 25.45 19.56
N PHE A 68 6.22 25.63 18.33
CA PHE A 68 5.81 24.79 17.20
C PHE A 68 6.32 23.35 17.35
N ARG A 69 7.60 23.16 17.70
CA ARG A 69 8.16 21.81 17.91
C ARG A 69 7.47 21.09 19.08
N VAL A 70 7.17 21.82 20.15
CA VAL A 70 6.42 21.29 21.30
C VAL A 70 4.99 20.95 20.89
N LYS A 71 4.29 21.81 20.14
CA LYS A 71 2.95 21.52 19.60
C LYS A 71 2.97 20.26 18.73
N MET A 72 3.94 20.16 17.82
CA MET A 72 4.06 19.01 16.92
C MET A 72 4.42 17.73 17.67
N ALA A 73 5.31 17.82 18.67
CA ALA A 73 5.64 16.70 19.55
C ALA A 73 4.41 16.18 20.32
N HIS A 74 3.54 17.07 20.80
CA HIS A 74 2.27 16.66 21.42
C HIS A 74 1.34 15.96 20.43
N LYS A 75 1.23 16.47 19.19
CA LYS A 75 0.42 15.83 18.14
C LYS A 75 0.93 14.43 17.80
N VAL A 76 2.25 14.28 17.60
CA VAL A 76 2.88 12.98 17.37
C VAL A 76 2.64 12.04 18.56
N LYS A 77 2.78 12.55 19.79
CA LYS A 77 2.50 11.77 21.00
C LYS A 77 1.06 11.27 21.06
N ASN A 78 0.09 12.10 20.66
CA ASN A 78 -1.31 11.70 20.62
C ASN A 78 -1.56 10.60 19.58
N ILE A 79 -1.00 10.74 18.37
CA ILE A 79 -1.08 9.70 17.33
C ILE A 79 -0.45 8.39 17.83
N MET A 80 0.71 8.46 18.49
CA MET A 80 1.34 7.28 19.07
C MET A 80 0.46 6.59 20.11
N ALA A 81 -0.24 7.37 20.96
CA ALA A 81 -1.18 6.83 21.93
C ALA A 81 -2.39 6.15 21.27
N PHE A 82 -2.97 6.77 20.23
CA PHE A 82 -4.07 6.15 19.47
C PHE A 82 -3.63 4.88 18.73
N LEU A 83 -2.41 4.85 18.18
CA LEU A 83 -1.84 3.65 17.58
C LEU A 83 -1.65 2.54 18.62
N GLU A 84 -1.16 2.88 19.82
CA GLU A 84 -1.02 1.91 20.92
C GLU A 84 -2.37 1.32 21.33
N GLU A 85 -3.40 2.15 21.47
CA GLU A 85 -4.77 1.71 21.70
C GLU A 85 -5.26 0.77 20.60
N ALA A 86 -5.11 1.15 19.33
CA ALA A 86 -5.46 0.31 18.19
C ALA A 86 -4.69 -1.03 18.19
N PHE A 87 -3.43 -1.08 18.61
CA PHE A 87 -2.69 -2.34 18.76
C PHE A 87 -3.25 -3.22 19.87
N THR A 88 -3.66 -2.63 21.00
CA THR A 88 -4.30 -3.39 22.07
C THR A 88 -5.64 -3.95 21.64
N GLU A 89 -6.46 -3.18 20.91
CA GLU A 89 -7.70 -3.65 20.31
C GLU A 89 -7.46 -4.80 19.33
N ALA A 90 -6.44 -4.67 18.47
CA ALA A 90 -6.07 -5.72 17.51
C ALA A 90 -5.83 -7.07 18.20
N ASN A 91 -5.09 -7.06 19.31
CA ASN A 91 -4.82 -8.26 20.09
C ASN A 91 -6.10 -8.85 20.70
N GLN A 92 -7.05 -8.01 21.15
CA GLN A 92 -8.33 -8.44 21.73
C GLN A 92 -9.24 -9.11 20.70
N ILE A 93 -9.27 -8.60 19.46
CA ILE A 93 -10.03 -9.21 18.36
C ILE A 93 -9.32 -10.42 17.73
N GLY A 94 -8.18 -10.83 18.30
CA GLY A 94 -7.43 -12.01 17.88
C GLY A 94 -6.57 -11.81 16.64
N LEU A 95 -6.29 -10.57 16.25
CA LEU A 95 -5.23 -10.29 15.28
C LEU A 95 -3.88 -10.52 15.97
N ARG A 96 -2.98 -11.22 15.29
CA ARG A 96 -1.64 -11.47 15.80
C ARG A 96 -0.65 -10.91 14.82
N ALA A 97 0.29 -10.10 15.32
CA ALA A 97 1.49 -9.78 14.57
C ALA A 97 2.30 -11.07 14.50
N VAL A 98 2.07 -11.88 13.46
CA VAL A 98 2.95 -12.99 13.14
C VAL A 98 4.32 -12.36 12.90
N GLU A 99 5.35 -12.81 13.63
CA GLU A 99 6.71 -12.44 13.29
C GLU A 99 6.89 -12.78 11.81
N LEU A 100 7.13 -11.75 10.99
CA LEU A 100 7.47 -11.89 9.58
C LEU A 100 8.86 -12.52 9.48
N THR A 101 9.06 -13.68 10.06
CA THR A 101 10.15 -14.58 9.75
C THR A 101 9.84 -15.10 8.35
N ASN A 102 10.45 -14.45 7.36
CA ASN A 102 10.51 -14.90 5.97
C ASN A 102 9.23 -14.84 5.14
N MET A 103 8.33 -13.91 5.40
CA MET A 103 7.38 -13.51 4.36
C MET A 103 7.94 -12.26 3.69
N HIS A 104 8.85 -12.48 2.74
CA HIS A 104 9.02 -11.54 1.63
C HIS A 104 7.62 -11.22 1.14
N SER A 105 7.15 -10.01 1.44
CA SER A 105 5.94 -9.47 0.83
C SER A 105 6.33 -9.24 -0.62
N ASN A 106 6.25 -10.31 -1.43
CA ASN A 106 6.35 -10.16 -2.86
C ASN A 106 5.14 -9.31 -3.26
N PRO A 107 5.33 -8.09 -3.79
CA PRO A 107 4.25 -7.34 -4.38
C PRO A 107 3.85 -8.11 -5.63
N GLY A 108 2.77 -8.89 -5.53
CA GLY A 108 2.35 -9.83 -6.56
C GLY A 108 2.66 -11.27 -6.18
N GLU A 109 1.71 -11.92 -5.52
CA GLU A 109 1.45 -13.31 -5.88
C GLU A 109 1.11 -13.31 -7.36
N ILE A 110 2.11 -13.57 -8.20
CA ILE A 110 1.88 -13.96 -9.57
C ILE A 110 1.03 -15.23 -9.44
N ARG A 111 -0.27 -15.16 -9.79
CA ARG A 111 -1.07 -16.37 -10.00
C ARG A 111 -0.35 -17.16 -11.09
N LEU A 112 0.38 -18.18 -10.66
CA LEU A 112 1.03 -19.09 -11.59
C LEU A 112 -0.05 -19.93 -12.25
N THR A 113 -0.27 -19.69 -13.53
CA THR A 113 -1.03 -20.60 -14.36
C THR A 113 -0.14 -21.80 -14.68
N HIS A 114 -0.64 -23.00 -14.41
CA HIS A 114 0.08 -24.21 -14.78
C HIS A 114 0.06 -24.35 -16.31
N PRO A 115 1.17 -24.80 -16.93
CA PRO A 115 1.26 -24.94 -18.39
C PRO A 115 0.41 -26.10 -18.94
N PHE A 116 -0.14 -26.94 -18.06
CA PHE A 116 -0.95 -28.09 -18.42
C PHE A 116 -2.28 -28.05 -17.65
N VAL A 117 -3.36 -28.29 -18.39
CA VAL A 117 -4.73 -28.40 -17.88
C VAL A 117 -5.27 -29.74 -18.40
N ASP A 118 -6.16 -30.38 -17.64
CA ASP A 118 -6.85 -31.57 -18.12
C ASP A 118 -7.83 -31.20 -19.24
N ASP A 119 -7.60 -31.71 -20.45
CA ASP A 119 -8.44 -31.46 -21.62
C ASP A 119 -9.90 -31.93 -21.38
N SER A 120 -10.12 -32.87 -20.44
CA SER A 120 -11.46 -33.38 -20.12
C SER A 120 -12.39 -32.34 -19.49
N GLU A 121 -11.84 -31.31 -18.85
CA GLU A 121 -12.60 -30.25 -18.18
C GLU A 121 -13.03 -29.13 -19.16
N ILE A 122 -12.48 -29.11 -20.38
CA ILE A 122 -12.71 -28.05 -21.36
C ILE A 122 -13.81 -28.48 -22.33
N VAL A 123 -14.97 -27.81 -22.27
CA VAL A 123 -16.10 -28.07 -23.17
C VAL A 123 -16.52 -26.82 -23.96
N GLY A 124 -17.04 -27.01 -25.18
CA GLY A 124 -17.63 -25.95 -25.99
C GLY A 124 -16.65 -24.97 -26.64
N ARG A 125 -15.34 -25.26 -26.61
CA ARG A 125 -14.28 -24.43 -27.24
C ARG A 125 -13.68 -25.05 -28.50
N ASP A 126 -14.35 -26.03 -29.09
CA ASP A 126 -13.83 -26.78 -30.25
C ASP A 126 -13.53 -25.87 -31.46
N ASP A 127 -14.40 -24.89 -31.70
CA ASP A 127 -14.24 -23.91 -32.78
C ASP A 127 -13.07 -22.94 -32.52
N ASP A 128 -12.93 -22.45 -31.28
CA ASP A 128 -11.82 -21.60 -30.84
C ASP A 128 -10.48 -22.32 -31.02
N ILE A 129 -10.41 -23.58 -30.56
CA ILE A 129 -9.21 -24.42 -30.66
C ILE A 129 -8.84 -24.62 -32.14
N SER A 130 -9.83 -24.91 -32.99
CA SER A 130 -9.63 -25.10 -34.43
C SER A 130 -9.15 -23.82 -35.12
N SER A 131 -9.69 -22.67 -34.72
CA SER A 131 -9.29 -21.34 -35.21
C SER A 131 -7.85 -21.00 -34.85
N VAL A 132 -7.46 -21.22 -33.58
CA VAL A 132 -6.09 -20.97 -33.11
C VAL A 132 -5.10 -21.92 -33.78
N LYS A 133 -5.41 -23.23 -33.86
CA LYS A 133 -4.57 -24.21 -34.57
C LYS A 133 -4.32 -23.81 -36.02
N ARG A 134 -5.35 -23.36 -36.73
CA ARG A 134 -5.20 -22.86 -38.11
C ARG A 134 -4.25 -21.67 -38.17
N LYS A 135 -4.44 -20.66 -37.31
CA LYS A 135 -3.58 -19.45 -37.27
C LYS A 135 -2.12 -19.78 -36.96
N LEU A 136 -1.87 -20.75 -36.08
CA LEU A 136 -0.51 -21.21 -35.74
C LEU A 136 0.16 -22.01 -36.87
N THR A 137 -0.64 -22.69 -37.71
CA THR A 137 -0.12 -23.59 -38.76
C THR A 137 0.12 -22.87 -40.09
N ILE A 138 -0.49 -21.70 -40.31
CA ILE A 138 -0.21 -20.87 -41.49
C ILE A 138 1.25 -20.39 -41.42
N SER A 139 2.09 -20.80 -42.38
CA SER A 139 3.54 -20.59 -42.36
C SER A 139 4.03 -19.44 -43.27
N GLU A 140 3.13 -18.61 -43.81
CA GLU A 140 3.48 -17.51 -44.71
C GLU A 140 3.73 -16.21 -43.96
N TYR A 141 4.73 -16.19 -43.08
CA TYR A 141 5.20 -14.96 -42.45
C TYR A 141 6.49 -14.52 -43.16
N LYS A 142 6.35 -13.62 -44.15
CA LYS A 142 7.48 -13.15 -44.96
C LYS A 142 8.41 -12.18 -44.22
N THR A 143 7.93 -11.47 -43.20
CA THR A 143 8.76 -10.47 -42.47
C THR A 143 8.36 -10.21 -41.02
N ASP A 144 7.12 -10.49 -40.59
CA ASP A 144 6.61 -10.06 -39.27
C ASP A 144 6.34 -11.24 -38.32
N LEU A 145 6.59 -11.04 -37.02
CA LEU A 145 6.35 -12.04 -35.98
C LEU A 145 4.83 -12.15 -35.70
N PRO A 146 4.19 -13.34 -35.88
CA PRO A 146 2.77 -13.49 -35.64
C PRO A 146 2.43 -13.45 -34.15
N VAL A 147 1.50 -12.58 -33.76
CA VAL A 147 0.98 -12.46 -32.40
C VAL A 147 -0.50 -12.82 -32.38
N ILE A 148 -0.90 -13.72 -31.48
CA ILE A 148 -2.29 -14.11 -31.25
C ILE A 148 -2.68 -13.67 -29.84
N ALA A 149 -3.64 -12.75 -29.74
CA ALA A 149 -4.22 -12.33 -28.47
C ALA A 149 -5.47 -13.17 -28.14
N VAL A 150 -5.58 -13.64 -26.90
CA VAL A 150 -6.78 -14.28 -26.34
C VAL A 150 -7.34 -13.33 -25.29
N VAL A 151 -8.56 -12.83 -25.51
CA VAL A 151 -9.21 -11.83 -24.64
C VAL A 151 -10.49 -12.42 -24.07
N GLY A 152 -10.69 -12.26 -22.76
CA GLY A 152 -11.89 -12.65 -22.03
C GLY A 152 -12.20 -11.62 -20.92
N MET A 153 -13.33 -11.79 -20.25
CA MET A 153 -13.70 -11.02 -19.05
C MET A 153 -13.36 -11.80 -17.78
#